data_AF-A0AA48KDF8-F1
#
_entry.id   AF-A0AA48KDF8-F1
#
_cell.length_a   1.000
_cell.length_b   1.000
_cell.length_c   1.000
_cell.angle_alpha   90.00
_cell.angle_beta   90.00
_cell.angle_gamma   90.00
#
_symmetry.space_group_name_H-M   'P 1'
#
loop_
_entity.id
_entity.type
_entity.pdbx_description
1 polymer ?
#
loop_
_entity_poly.entity_id
_entity_poly.type
_entity_poly.pdbx_seq_one_letter_code
_entity_poly.pdbx_strand_id
1 'polypeptide(L)'
;MNQALAGYLAEVEQSLRGLSSGRRRLIVRELEAHLRDEAEARGLLTESDMEALLAEKEMPRELASQLSEGEDTDTTHRSETSLLAGSLLGLATGGYLFLQGNWPWHLSLAFCFAHGLAVGAGLFLVRRRWQTLRPGVRVLTSALFGTLMAIPLGFTSLRGFMASRLMYGAFTGYMLERHSTTRPAWQAVAETLAFTLVDAFLWTFVFHHRRPYAWLLELSFNFTLALGVLVAIHLKRLMSGRWLLAPQ
;
A
#
# COMPACT_ATOMS: atom_id res chain seq x y z
N MET A 1 11.41 -39.59 3.88
CA MET A 1 11.60 -38.23 3.32
C MET A 1 12.26 -38.45 1.97
N ASN A 2 11.57 -38.18 0.85
CA ASN A 2 12.05 -38.49 -0.51
C ASN A 2 13.33 -37.70 -0.81
N GLN A 3 14.43 -38.39 -1.12
CA GLN A 3 15.73 -37.75 -1.37
C GLN A 3 15.72 -36.96 -2.67
N ALA A 4 15.03 -37.46 -3.70
CA ALA A 4 14.86 -36.77 -4.98
C ALA A 4 14.16 -35.39 -4.84
N LEU A 5 13.06 -35.34 -4.09
CA LEU A 5 12.34 -34.09 -3.80
C LEU A 5 13.20 -33.11 -2.99
N ALA A 6 13.94 -33.61 -2.00
CA ALA A 6 14.84 -32.77 -1.21
C ALA A 6 15.98 -32.19 -2.06
N GLY A 7 16.54 -32.96 -2.99
CA GLY A 7 17.55 -32.51 -3.94
C GLY A 7 17.03 -31.42 -4.88
N TYR A 8 15.84 -31.64 -5.46
CA TYR A 8 15.18 -30.67 -6.33
C TYR A 8 14.90 -29.34 -5.61
N LEU A 9 14.33 -29.40 -4.39
CA LEU A 9 14.05 -28.20 -3.59
C LEU A 9 15.32 -27.46 -3.16
N ALA A 10 16.41 -28.18 -2.87
CA ALA A 10 17.70 -27.57 -2.55
C ALA A 10 18.30 -26.83 -3.76
N GLU A 11 18.14 -27.38 -4.96
CA GLU A 11 18.61 -26.73 -6.20
C GLU A 11 17.76 -25.50 -6.57
N VAL A 12 16.44 -25.56 -6.34
CA VAL A 12 15.55 -24.38 -6.44
C VAL A 12 15.96 -23.32 -5.41
N GLU A 13 16.17 -23.68 -4.14
CA GLU A 13 16.61 -22.73 -3.09
C GLU A 13 17.97 -22.08 -3.43
N GLN A 14 18.90 -22.87 -3.97
CA GLN A 14 20.20 -22.40 -4.42
C GLN A 14 20.11 -21.46 -5.63
N SER A 15 19.15 -21.70 -6.53
CA SER A 15 18.88 -20.84 -7.69
C SER A 15 18.15 -19.55 -7.29
N LEU A 16 17.39 -19.55 -6.20
CA LEU A 16 16.70 -18.38 -5.63
C LEU A 16 17.59 -17.49 -4.73
N ARG A 17 18.93 -17.59 -4.82
CA ARG A 17 19.86 -16.82 -3.97
C ARG A 17 19.69 -15.30 -4.03
N GLY A 18 19.07 -14.76 -5.09
CA GLY A 18 18.69 -13.35 -5.20
C GLY A 18 17.61 -12.89 -4.22
N LEU A 19 16.85 -13.82 -3.61
CA LEU A 19 15.72 -13.50 -2.74
C LEU A 19 16.06 -13.54 -1.24
N SER A 20 15.29 -12.79 -0.45
CA SER A 20 15.43 -12.76 1.01
C SER A 20 15.21 -14.13 1.67
N SER A 21 15.95 -14.42 2.74
CA SER A 21 15.99 -15.75 3.38
C SER A 21 14.65 -16.24 3.96
N GLY A 22 13.73 -15.33 4.30
CA GLY A 22 12.38 -15.68 4.74
C GLY A 22 11.45 -16.03 3.57
N ARG A 23 11.62 -15.36 2.43
CA ARG A 23 10.80 -15.60 1.23
C ARG A 23 11.21 -16.87 0.50
N ARG A 24 12.51 -17.16 0.42
CA ARG A 24 13.02 -18.45 -0.10
C ARG A 24 12.41 -19.63 0.62
N ARG A 25 12.42 -19.58 1.97
CA ARG A 25 11.82 -20.64 2.81
C ARG A 25 10.32 -20.81 2.59
N LEU A 26 9.60 -19.73 2.32
CA LEU A 26 8.16 -19.80 2.05
C LEU A 26 7.86 -20.39 0.67
N ILE A 27 8.58 -19.95 -0.37
CA ILE A 27 8.46 -20.49 -1.74
C ILE A 27 8.79 -21.98 -1.76
N VAL A 28 9.90 -22.39 -1.15
CA VAL A 28 10.30 -23.80 -1.05
C VAL A 28 9.24 -24.63 -0.34
N ARG A 29 8.62 -24.09 0.71
CA ARG A 29 7.56 -24.78 1.48
C ARG A 29 6.25 -24.90 0.69
N GLU A 30 5.87 -23.87 -0.05
CA GLU A 30 4.68 -23.92 -0.94
C GLU A 30 4.92 -24.89 -2.10
N LEU A 31 6.11 -24.89 -2.69
CA LEU A 31 6.49 -25.81 -3.76
C LEU A 31 6.49 -27.27 -3.27
N GLU A 32 7.04 -27.51 -2.08
CA GLU A 32 7.05 -28.83 -1.43
C GLU A 32 5.62 -29.33 -1.18
N ALA A 33 4.73 -28.46 -0.69
CA ALA A 33 3.33 -28.81 -0.46
C ALA A 33 2.63 -29.15 -1.78
N HIS A 34 2.80 -28.31 -2.81
CA HIS A 34 2.15 -28.51 -4.10
C HIS A 34 2.59 -29.81 -4.80
N LEU A 35 3.89 -30.12 -4.79
CA LEU A 35 4.43 -31.35 -5.39
C LEU A 35 3.98 -32.60 -4.64
N ARG A 36 3.81 -32.52 -3.31
CA ARG A 36 3.25 -33.63 -2.52
C ARG A 36 1.77 -33.84 -2.80
N ASP A 37 0.99 -32.76 -2.85
CA ASP A 37 -0.43 -32.83 -3.16
C ASP A 37 -0.67 -33.40 -4.57
N GLU A 38 0.17 -33.02 -5.54
CA GLU A 38 0.10 -33.55 -6.91
C GLU A 38 0.52 -35.02 -7.00
N ALA A 39 1.56 -35.43 -6.27
CA ALA A 39 1.96 -36.84 -6.18
C ALA A 39 0.87 -37.69 -5.53
N GLU A 40 0.23 -37.20 -4.47
CA GLU A 40 -0.89 -37.86 -3.79
C GLU A 40 -2.11 -37.97 -4.71
N ALA A 41 -2.45 -36.90 -5.44
CA ALA A 41 -3.54 -36.90 -6.41
C ALA A 41 -3.32 -37.88 -7.58
N ARG A 42 -2.07 -38.12 -7.96
CA ARG A 42 -1.69 -39.11 -8.99
C ARG A 42 -1.46 -40.52 -8.43
N GLY A 43 -1.57 -40.71 -7.10
CA GLY A 43 -1.32 -42.00 -6.44
C GLY A 43 0.14 -42.46 -6.48
N LEU A 44 1.08 -41.52 -6.64
CA LEU A 44 2.53 -41.77 -6.75
C LEU A 44 3.12 -41.89 -5.34
N LEU A 45 3.31 -43.13 -4.88
CA LEU A 45 3.69 -43.44 -3.50
C LEU A 45 5.16 -43.83 -3.35
N THR A 46 5.88 -44.07 -4.46
CA THR A 46 7.27 -44.51 -4.43
C THR A 46 8.26 -43.39 -4.77
N GLU A 47 9.53 -43.60 -4.41
CA GLU A 47 10.62 -42.65 -4.68
C GLU A 47 10.89 -42.53 -6.20
N SER A 48 10.78 -43.63 -6.95
CA SER A 48 10.88 -43.63 -8.42
C SER A 48 9.74 -42.88 -9.11
N ASP A 49 8.54 -42.91 -8.54
CA ASP A 49 7.39 -42.17 -9.09
C ASP A 49 7.56 -40.66 -8.90
N MET A 50 8.18 -40.25 -7.79
CA MET A 50 8.52 -38.86 -7.52
C MET A 50 9.63 -38.36 -8.46
N GLU A 51 10.63 -39.19 -8.77
CA GLU A 51 11.65 -38.87 -9.77
C GLU A 51 11.05 -38.69 -11.16
N ALA A 52 10.12 -39.55 -11.57
CA ALA A 52 9.40 -39.41 -12.83
C ALA A 52 8.54 -38.13 -12.86
N LEU A 53 7.84 -37.81 -11.77
CA LEU A 53 7.08 -36.55 -11.64
C LEU A 53 8.00 -35.33 -11.76
N LEU A 54 9.16 -35.35 -11.10
CA LEU A 54 10.12 -34.23 -11.14
C LEU A 54 10.80 -34.09 -12.50
N ALA A 55 11.00 -35.19 -13.24
CA ALA A 55 11.51 -35.17 -14.61
C ALA A 55 10.52 -34.57 -15.62
N GLU A 56 9.22 -34.62 -15.33
CA GLU A 56 8.17 -33.92 -16.10
C GLU A 56 8.10 -32.41 -15.80
N LYS A 57 8.67 -31.96 -14.68
CA LYS A 57 8.64 -30.54 -14.29
C LYS A 57 9.76 -29.75 -14.94
N GLU A 58 9.53 -28.44 -15.09
CA GLU A 58 10.51 -27.48 -15.59
C GLU A 58 11.81 -27.54 -14.76
N MET A 59 12.95 -27.28 -15.41
CA MET A 59 14.22 -27.36 -14.71
C MET A 59 14.27 -26.32 -13.56
N PRO A 60 14.87 -26.68 -12.40
CA PRO A 60 14.92 -25.82 -11.21
C PRO A 60 15.40 -24.38 -11.47
N ARG A 61 16.31 -24.22 -12.44
CA ARG A 61 16.88 -22.92 -12.81
C ARG A 61 15.93 -22.06 -13.64
N GLU A 62 15.14 -22.67 -14.52
CA GLU A 62 14.14 -21.98 -15.34
C GLU A 62 12.94 -21.58 -14.48
N LEU A 63 12.52 -22.46 -13.56
CA LEU A 63 11.51 -22.14 -12.56
C LEU A 63 11.96 -20.97 -11.66
N ALA A 64 13.22 -20.99 -11.21
CA ALA A 64 13.79 -19.92 -10.40
C ALA A 64 13.92 -18.59 -11.17
N SER A 65 14.25 -18.62 -12.47
CA SER A 65 14.30 -17.41 -13.30
C SER A 65 12.91 -16.84 -13.55
N GLN A 66 11.90 -17.66 -13.85
CA GLN A 66 10.53 -17.20 -14.01
C GLN A 66 9.96 -16.60 -12.71
N LEU A 67 10.26 -17.20 -11.56
CA LEU A 67 9.88 -16.67 -10.25
C LEU A 67 10.59 -15.35 -9.91
N SER A 68 11.85 -15.19 -10.34
CA SER A 68 12.60 -13.95 -10.17
C SER A 68 12.14 -12.84 -11.11
N GLU A 69 11.89 -13.14 -12.39
CA GLU A 69 11.38 -12.19 -13.39
C GLU A 69 9.97 -11.70 -13.03
N GLY A 70 9.12 -12.59 -12.51
CA GLY A 70 7.82 -12.24 -11.94
C GLY A 70 7.91 -11.31 -10.72
N GLU A 71 9.02 -11.34 -9.96
CA GLU A 71 9.22 -10.49 -8.78
C GLU A 71 9.73 -9.09 -9.13
N ASP A 72 10.62 -8.97 -10.12
CA ASP A 72 11.09 -7.65 -10.60
C ASP A 72 9.96 -6.87 -11.30
N THR A 73 9.08 -7.56 -12.00
CA THR A 73 7.87 -6.96 -12.59
C THR A 73 6.81 -6.62 -11.53
N ASP A 74 6.60 -7.46 -10.52
CA ASP A 74 5.66 -7.20 -9.41
C ASP A 74 6.15 -6.06 -8.49
N THR A 75 7.45 -5.95 -8.22
CA THR A 75 8.01 -4.80 -7.48
C THR A 75 7.90 -3.51 -8.26
N THR A 76 8.17 -3.53 -9.57
CA THR A 76 8.01 -2.38 -10.47
C THR A 76 6.56 -1.93 -10.54
N HIS A 77 5.62 -2.84 -10.79
CA HIS A 77 4.19 -2.55 -10.86
C HIS A 77 3.60 -2.09 -9.51
N ARG A 78 4.10 -2.62 -8.38
CA ARG A 78 3.76 -2.12 -7.04
C ARG A 78 4.28 -0.70 -6.80
N SER A 79 5.46 -0.38 -7.31
CA SER A 79 6.01 0.97 -7.21
C SER A 79 5.18 1.96 -8.07
N GLU A 80 4.83 1.59 -9.30
CA GLU A 80 4.00 2.40 -10.21
C GLU A 80 2.60 2.67 -9.67
N THR A 81 1.92 1.62 -9.18
CA THR A 81 0.60 1.76 -8.54
C THR A 81 0.64 2.64 -7.30
N SER A 82 1.72 2.57 -6.53
CA SER A 82 1.94 3.42 -5.35
C SER A 82 2.21 4.88 -5.73
N LEU A 83 2.93 5.12 -6.82
CA LEU A 83 3.20 6.46 -7.37
C LEU A 83 1.93 7.11 -7.93
N LEU A 84 1.12 6.37 -8.69
CA LEU A 84 -0.16 6.85 -9.21
C LEU A 84 -1.14 7.19 -8.08
N ALA A 85 -1.25 6.30 -7.09
CA ALA A 85 -2.04 6.53 -5.89
C ALA A 85 -1.56 7.78 -5.10
N GLY A 86 -0.24 7.97 -4.99
CA GLY A 86 0.33 9.16 -4.39
C GLY A 86 0.06 10.45 -5.14
N SER A 87 0.10 10.40 -6.47
CA SER A 87 -0.21 11.54 -7.34
C SER A 87 -1.64 12.03 -7.12
N LEU A 88 -2.61 11.12 -6.96
CA LEU A 88 -4.01 11.46 -6.66
C LEU A 88 -4.18 12.14 -5.31
N LEU A 89 -3.48 11.67 -4.27
CA LEU A 89 -3.46 12.30 -2.94
C LEU A 89 -2.79 13.70 -2.99
N GLY A 90 -1.73 13.82 -3.78
CA GLY A 90 -1.06 15.09 -4.06
C GLY A 90 -1.99 16.11 -4.69
N LEU A 91 -2.72 15.72 -5.73
CA LEU A 91 -3.68 16.58 -6.43
C LEU A 91 -4.79 17.12 -5.50
N ALA A 92 -5.33 16.26 -4.63
CA ALA A 92 -6.30 16.70 -3.62
C ALA A 92 -5.71 17.79 -2.71
N THR A 93 -4.44 17.61 -2.31
CA THR A 93 -3.75 18.51 -1.37
C THR A 93 -3.32 19.84 -1.99
N GLY A 94 -2.80 19.86 -3.22
CA GLY A 94 -2.43 21.13 -3.86
C GLY A 94 -3.61 21.89 -4.46
N GLY A 95 -4.73 21.23 -4.76
CA GLY A 95 -5.99 21.93 -5.02
C GLY A 95 -6.40 22.82 -3.85
N TYR A 96 -6.24 22.33 -2.62
CA TYR A 96 -6.46 23.11 -1.40
C TYR A 96 -5.46 24.26 -1.24
N LEU A 97 -4.17 24.04 -1.51
CA LEU A 97 -3.17 25.13 -1.45
C LEU A 97 -3.42 26.22 -2.50
N PHE A 98 -3.93 25.85 -3.69
CA PHE A 98 -4.35 26.82 -4.69
C PHE A 98 -5.56 27.64 -4.20
N LEU A 99 -6.61 26.98 -3.71
CA LEU A 99 -7.87 27.64 -3.34
C LEU A 99 -7.79 28.45 -2.04
N GLN A 100 -7.08 27.96 -1.01
CA GLN A 100 -7.03 28.61 0.31
C GLN A 100 -5.65 29.16 0.65
N GLY A 101 -4.58 28.52 0.18
CA GLY A 101 -3.22 29.00 0.38
C GLY A 101 -2.86 30.23 -0.47
N ASN A 102 -3.69 30.55 -1.48
CA ASN A 102 -3.40 31.57 -2.50
C ASN A 102 -2.07 31.28 -3.23
N TRP A 103 -1.72 30.00 -3.35
CA TRP A 103 -0.52 29.60 -4.07
C TRP A 103 -0.73 29.76 -5.57
N PRO A 104 0.29 30.21 -6.33
CA PRO A 104 0.27 30.14 -7.79
C PRO A 104 0.00 28.72 -8.27
N TRP A 105 -0.85 28.56 -9.28
CA TRP A 105 -1.30 27.25 -9.78
C TRP A 105 -0.15 26.29 -10.11
N HIS A 106 0.96 26.80 -10.65
CA HIS A 106 2.14 26.00 -10.99
C HIS A 106 2.91 25.51 -9.76
N LEU A 107 2.99 26.32 -8.69
CA LEU A 107 3.60 25.89 -7.41
C LEU A 107 2.71 24.88 -6.70
N SER A 108 1.40 25.05 -6.76
CA SER A 108 0.44 24.05 -6.26
C SER A 108 0.62 22.72 -6.99
N LEU A 109 0.72 22.70 -8.32
CA LEU A 109 0.99 21.48 -9.09
C LEU A 109 2.35 20.86 -8.76
N ALA A 110 3.42 21.66 -8.70
CA ALA A 110 4.74 21.15 -8.35
C ALA A 110 4.76 20.51 -6.95
N PHE A 111 4.09 21.15 -5.98
CA PHE A 111 3.89 20.60 -4.65
C PHE A 111 3.01 19.34 -4.67
N CYS A 112 1.94 19.29 -5.46
CA CYS A 112 1.12 18.08 -5.64
C CYS A 112 1.98 16.89 -6.04
N PHE A 113 2.80 17.05 -7.09
CA PHE A 113 3.62 15.96 -7.58
C PHE A 113 4.70 15.59 -6.58
N ALA A 114 5.49 16.55 -6.08
CA ALA A 114 6.58 16.26 -5.16
C ALA A 114 6.08 15.66 -3.83
N HIS A 115 5.07 16.28 -3.21
CA HIS A 115 4.53 15.84 -1.93
C HIS A 115 3.63 14.62 -2.08
N GLY A 116 2.74 14.59 -3.08
CA GLY A 116 1.85 13.46 -3.34
C GLY A 116 2.60 12.19 -3.67
N LEU A 117 3.62 12.28 -4.55
CA LEU A 117 4.47 11.13 -4.85
C LEU A 117 5.22 10.65 -3.61
N ALA A 118 5.81 11.56 -2.82
CA ALA A 118 6.53 11.18 -1.61
C ALA A 118 5.62 10.54 -0.54
N VAL A 119 4.47 11.15 -0.26
CA VAL A 119 3.51 10.69 0.75
C VAL A 119 2.87 9.37 0.33
N GLY A 120 2.41 9.27 -0.92
CA GLY A 120 1.77 8.05 -1.42
C GLY A 120 2.75 6.90 -1.59
N ALA A 121 3.92 7.13 -2.21
CA ALA A 121 4.94 6.10 -2.30
C ALA A 121 5.36 5.62 -0.90
N GLY A 122 5.60 6.55 0.03
CA GLY A 122 5.96 6.19 1.40
C GLY A 122 4.86 5.39 2.12
N LEU A 123 3.61 5.83 2.06
CA LEU A 123 2.50 5.12 2.71
C LEU A 123 2.31 3.72 2.12
N PHE A 124 2.31 3.57 0.80
CA PHE A 124 2.05 2.27 0.17
C PHE A 124 3.25 1.30 0.24
N LEU A 125 4.49 1.79 0.18
CA LEU A 125 5.70 0.98 0.29
C LEU A 125 5.92 0.51 1.74
N VAL A 126 5.79 1.42 2.71
CA VAL A 126 6.08 1.12 4.12
C VAL A 126 4.94 0.31 4.74
N ARG A 127 3.71 0.38 4.20
CA ARG A 127 2.55 -0.38 4.70
C ARG A 127 2.83 -1.87 4.93
N ARG A 128 3.64 -2.50 4.08
CA ARG A 128 3.99 -3.93 4.22
C ARG A 128 4.68 -4.24 5.56
N ARG A 129 5.46 -3.30 6.10
CA ARG A 129 6.22 -3.49 7.35
C ARG A 129 5.34 -3.63 8.59
N TRP A 130 4.10 -3.13 8.54
CA TRP A 130 3.18 -3.22 9.67
C TRP A 130 1.93 -4.05 9.39
N GLN A 131 1.83 -4.72 8.23
CA GLN A 131 0.70 -5.60 7.92
C GLN A 131 0.53 -6.76 8.90
N THR A 132 1.63 -7.20 9.52
CA THR A 132 1.66 -8.27 10.54
C THR A 132 1.17 -7.81 11.91
N LEU A 133 0.97 -6.50 12.13
CA LEU A 133 0.50 -5.97 13.40
C LEU A 133 -1.02 -6.20 13.57
N ARG A 134 -1.48 -6.13 14.83
CA ARG A 134 -2.92 -6.20 15.15
C ARG A 134 -3.71 -5.08 14.46
N PRO A 135 -4.99 -5.28 14.12
CA PRO A 135 -5.78 -4.31 13.35
C PRO A 135 -5.78 -2.88 13.92
N GLY A 136 -5.93 -2.71 15.23
CA GLY A 136 -5.88 -1.38 15.86
C GLY A 136 -4.50 -0.72 15.77
N VAL A 137 -3.44 -1.51 15.93
CA VAL A 137 -2.05 -1.02 15.84
C VAL A 137 -1.69 -0.63 14.41
N ARG A 138 -2.19 -1.36 13.42
CA ARG A 138 -2.06 -1.00 11.99
C ARG A 138 -2.60 0.38 11.70
N VAL A 139 -3.84 0.65 12.14
CA VAL A 139 -4.50 1.94 11.93
C VAL A 139 -3.73 3.06 12.63
N LEU A 140 -3.34 2.85 13.89
CA LEU A 140 -2.54 3.82 14.63
C LEU A 140 -1.20 4.11 13.95
N THR A 141 -0.48 3.07 13.52
CA THR A 141 0.83 3.21 12.85
C THR A 141 0.68 3.96 11.52
N SER A 142 -0.36 3.63 10.74
CA SER A 142 -0.65 4.31 9.47
C SER A 142 -0.99 5.78 9.69
N ALA A 143 -1.80 6.11 10.71
CA ALA A 143 -2.12 7.49 11.07
C ALA A 143 -0.87 8.27 11.50
N LEU A 144 -0.04 7.70 12.39
CA LEU A 144 1.21 8.33 12.82
C LEU A 144 2.18 8.55 11.66
N PHE A 145 2.31 7.57 10.77
CA PHE A 145 3.15 7.72 9.58
C PHE A 145 2.59 8.79 8.64
N GLY A 146 1.27 8.82 8.41
CA GLY A 146 0.61 9.88 7.66
C GLY A 146 0.86 11.28 8.26
N THR A 147 0.83 11.40 9.59
CA THR A 147 1.19 12.64 10.31
C THR A 147 2.63 13.06 10.04
N LEU A 148 3.59 12.14 10.15
CA LEU A 148 5.00 12.44 9.87
C LEU A 148 5.20 12.89 8.43
N MET A 149 4.54 12.23 7.47
CA MET A 149 4.63 12.58 6.06
C MET A 149 3.96 13.92 5.74
N ALA A 150 3.05 14.42 6.60
CA ALA A 150 2.41 15.73 6.47
C ALA A 150 3.20 16.89 7.10
N ILE A 151 4.37 16.64 7.71
CA ILE A 151 5.22 17.72 8.25
C ILE A 151 5.52 18.81 7.20
N PRO A 152 5.92 18.51 5.95
CA PRO A 152 6.12 19.52 4.91
C PRO A 152 4.86 20.37 4.65
N LEU A 153 3.67 19.77 4.72
CA LEU A 153 2.40 20.49 4.57
C LEU A 153 2.21 21.53 5.67
N GLY A 154 2.66 21.24 6.90
CA GLY A 154 2.67 22.19 8.00
C GLY A 154 3.48 23.47 7.72
N PHE A 155 4.50 23.41 6.86
CA PHE A 155 5.32 24.57 6.48
C PHE A 155 4.78 25.38 5.30
N THR A 156 3.67 24.98 4.67
CA THR A 156 3.14 25.68 3.49
C THR A 156 2.34 26.95 3.85
N SER A 157 2.49 27.49 5.06
CA SER A 157 1.84 28.69 5.56
C SER A 157 2.85 29.82 5.69
N LEU A 158 2.51 31.01 5.20
CA LEU A 158 3.34 32.22 5.32
C LEU A 158 3.53 32.69 6.77
N ARG A 159 2.74 32.17 7.71
CA ARG A 159 2.75 32.57 9.13
C ARG A 159 3.54 31.58 10.02
N GLY A 160 4.28 30.66 9.42
CA GLY A 160 5.01 29.62 10.13
C GLY A 160 4.28 28.28 10.16
N PHE A 161 4.76 27.35 10.98
CA PHE A 161 4.28 25.98 11.03
C PHE A 161 2.83 25.88 11.51
N MET A 162 1.97 25.25 10.70
CA MET A 162 0.55 25.10 10.98
C MET A 162 0.22 23.66 11.39
N ALA A 163 0.14 23.43 12.71
CA ALA A 163 -0.04 22.10 13.29
C ALA A 163 -1.35 21.40 12.89
N SER A 164 -2.42 22.15 12.57
CA SER A 164 -3.68 21.56 12.10
C SER A 164 -3.49 20.74 10.81
N ARG A 165 -2.51 21.08 9.98
CA ARG A 165 -2.23 20.35 8.73
C ARG A 165 -1.70 18.94 8.94
N LEU A 166 -1.18 18.65 10.13
CA LEU A 166 -0.78 17.30 10.54
C LEU A 166 -1.99 16.38 10.72
N MET A 167 -3.17 16.93 11.03
CA MET A 167 -4.41 16.17 11.20
C MET A 167 -4.90 15.61 9.86
N TYR A 168 -4.72 16.33 8.75
CA TYR A 168 -5.01 15.81 7.42
C TYR A 168 -4.12 14.61 7.07
N GLY A 169 -2.84 14.65 7.47
CA GLY A 169 -1.92 13.51 7.36
C GLY A 169 -2.39 12.31 8.18
N ALA A 170 -2.79 12.54 9.43
CA ALA A 170 -3.33 11.51 10.32
C ALA A 170 -4.59 10.86 9.73
N PHE A 171 -5.52 11.69 9.23
CA PHE A 171 -6.77 11.25 8.61
C PHE A 171 -6.53 10.47 7.32
N THR A 172 -5.60 10.92 6.47
CA THR A 172 -5.20 10.20 5.25
C THR A 172 -4.67 8.81 5.59
N GLY A 173 -3.77 8.71 6.59
CA GLY A 173 -3.23 7.44 7.07
C GLY A 173 -4.30 6.53 7.70
N TYR A 174 -5.23 7.11 8.47
CA TYR A 174 -6.38 6.41 9.03
C TYR A 174 -7.26 5.82 7.91
N MET A 175 -7.70 6.66 6.96
CA MET A 175 -8.57 6.26 5.85
C MET A 175 -7.93 5.18 5.00
N LEU A 176 -6.63 5.31 4.72
CA LEU A 176 -5.87 4.34 3.92
C LEU A 176 -5.94 2.94 4.54
N GLU A 177 -5.69 2.85 5.84
CA GLU A 177 -5.63 1.56 6.51
C GLU A 177 -7.01 1.00 6.84
N ARG A 178 -7.93 1.88 7.26
CA ARG A 178 -9.31 1.54 7.60
C ARG A 178 -10.10 0.98 6.42
N HIS A 179 -9.94 1.59 5.24
CA HIS A 179 -10.60 1.17 3.98
C HIS A 179 -9.75 0.24 3.13
N SER A 180 -8.61 -0.23 3.66
CA SER A 180 -7.80 -1.23 2.99
C SER A 180 -8.53 -2.58 2.83
N THR A 181 -9.51 -2.87 3.69
CA THR A 181 -10.52 -3.93 3.49
C THR A 181 -11.79 -3.34 2.91
N THR A 182 -12.54 -4.12 2.13
CA THR A 182 -13.79 -3.63 1.51
C THR A 182 -14.78 -3.26 2.60
N ARG A 183 -15.25 -2.02 2.55
CA ARG A 183 -16.21 -1.44 3.48
C ARG A 183 -17.26 -0.67 2.70
N PRO A 184 -18.48 -0.52 3.24
CA PRO A 184 -19.52 0.24 2.57
C PRO A 184 -19.18 1.73 2.52
N ALA A 185 -19.45 2.37 1.37
CA ALA A 185 -19.07 3.76 1.10
C ALA A 185 -19.64 4.77 2.13
N TRP A 186 -20.80 4.49 2.72
CA TRP A 186 -21.39 5.35 3.75
C TRP A 186 -20.49 5.49 4.99
N GLN A 187 -19.65 4.50 5.30
CA GLN A 187 -18.71 4.60 6.43
C GLN A 187 -17.67 5.68 6.17
N ALA A 188 -17.16 5.79 4.94
CA ALA A 188 -16.22 6.85 4.58
C ALA A 188 -16.86 8.24 4.70
N VAL A 189 -18.13 8.37 4.30
CA VAL A 189 -18.91 9.61 4.46
C VAL A 189 -19.03 9.97 5.95
N ALA A 190 -19.45 9.02 6.78
CA ALA A 190 -19.60 9.23 8.23
C ALA A 190 -18.26 9.57 8.91
N GLU A 191 -17.18 8.89 8.54
CA GLU A 191 -15.83 9.15 9.06
C GLU A 191 -15.29 10.53 8.63
N THR A 192 -15.60 10.98 7.41
CA THR A 192 -15.25 12.31 6.91
C THR A 192 -16.00 13.41 7.66
N LEU A 193 -17.30 13.21 7.91
CA LEU A 193 -18.11 14.12 8.72
C LEU A 193 -17.60 14.18 10.16
N ALA A 194 -17.36 13.03 10.78
CA ALA A 194 -16.81 12.95 12.13
C ALA A 194 -15.45 13.62 12.24
N PHE A 195 -14.55 13.39 11.27
CA PHE A 195 -13.25 14.04 11.22
C PHE A 195 -13.39 15.56 11.09
N THR A 196 -14.29 16.05 10.23
CA THR A 196 -14.53 17.49 10.06
C THR A 196 -15.04 18.15 11.34
N LEU A 197 -15.88 17.44 12.12
CA LEU A 197 -16.31 17.92 13.45
C LEU A 197 -15.16 17.98 14.45
N VAL A 198 -14.30 16.95 14.46
CA VAL A 198 -13.10 16.92 15.31
C VAL A 198 -12.14 18.04 14.91
N ASP A 199 -11.91 18.25 13.61
CA ASP A 199 -11.04 19.31 13.11
C ASP A 199 -11.57 20.71 13.47
N ALA A 200 -12.88 20.94 13.32
CA ALA A 200 -13.53 22.17 13.76
C ALA A 200 -13.40 22.41 15.28
N PHE A 201 -13.55 21.34 16.08
CA PHE A 201 -13.34 21.40 17.53
C PHE A 201 -11.89 21.77 17.87
N LEU A 202 -10.91 21.09 17.27
CA LEU A 202 -9.49 21.36 17.49
C LEU A 202 -9.11 22.78 17.05
N TRP A 203 -9.62 23.24 15.90
CA TRP A 203 -9.42 24.60 15.41
C TRP A 203 -9.87 25.66 16.42
N THR A 204 -11.06 25.46 16.97
CA THR A 204 -11.73 26.43 17.85
C THR A 204 -11.16 26.40 19.26
N PHE A 205 -10.98 25.21 19.84
CA PHE A 205 -10.71 25.05 21.27
C PHE A 205 -9.25 24.70 21.59
N VAL A 206 -8.50 24.10 20.67
CA VAL A 206 -7.10 23.70 20.91
C VAL A 206 -6.15 24.71 20.29
N PHE A 207 -6.31 24.98 19.00
CA PHE A 207 -5.43 25.90 18.28
C PHE A 207 -5.83 27.37 18.44
N HIS A 208 -6.92 27.68 19.15
CA HIS A 208 -7.36 29.04 19.49
C HIS A 208 -7.34 30.01 18.30
N HIS A 209 -7.75 29.55 17.11
CA HIS A 209 -7.73 30.39 15.93
C HIS A 209 -8.84 31.45 16.02
N ARG A 210 -8.47 32.73 15.90
CA ARG A 210 -9.44 33.85 15.95
C ARG A 210 -10.38 33.94 14.73
N ARG A 211 -10.14 33.15 13.68
CA ARG A 211 -10.95 33.16 12.45
C ARG A 211 -12.02 32.08 12.50
N PRO A 212 -13.23 32.37 11.98
CA PRO A 212 -14.29 31.37 11.90
C PRO A 212 -13.83 30.19 11.02
N TYR A 213 -14.21 28.99 11.45
CA TYR A 213 -13.93 27.77 10.71
C TYR A 213 -14.67 27.79 9.37
N ALA A 214 -13.94 27.56 8.27
CA ALA A 214 -14.48 27.63 6.93
C ALA A 214 -15.19 26.32 6.54
N TRP A 215 -16.33 26.04 7.18
CA TRP A 215 -17.06 24.76 7.10
C TRP A 215 -17.15 24.14 5.71
N LEU A 216 -17.68 24.87 4.72
CA LEU A 216 -17.87 24.33 3.37
C LEU A 216 -16.55 23.95 2.69
N LEU A 217 -15.51 24.75 2.92
CA LEU A 217 -14.21 24.55 2.31
C LEU A 217 -13.46 23.38 2.97
N GLU A 218 -13.44 23.32 4.29
CA GLU A 218 -12.80 22.23 5.03
C GLU A 218 -13.54 20.90 4.82
N LEU A 219 -14.88 20.93 4.78
CA LEU A 219 -15.67 19.75 4.48
C LEU A 219 -15.40 19.23 3.05
N SER A 220 -15.42 20.12 2.04
CA SER A 220 -15.13 19.72 0.66
C SER A 220 -13.70 19.19 0.50
N PHE A 221 -12.74 19.79 1.21
CA PHE A 221 -11.37 19.30 1.24
C PHE A 221 -11.25 17.91 1.86
N ASN A 222 -11.84 17.70 3.03
CA ASN A 222 -11.83 16.40 3.71
C ASN A 222 -12.50 15.31 2.86
N PHE A 223 -13.59 15.64 2.16
CA PHE A 223 -14.20 14.74 1.18
C PHE A 223 -13.29 14.44 -0.01
N THR A 224 -12.59 15.46 -0.52
CA THR A 224 -11.65 15.28 -1.64
C THR A 224 -10.48 14.40 -1.23
N LEU A 225 -9.94 14.57 -0.02
CA LEU A 225 -8.93 13.69 0.56
C LEU A 225 -9.44 12.25 0.71
N ALA A 226 -10.62 12.07 1.31
CA ALA A 226 -11.24 10.75 1.49
C ALA A 226 -11.46 10.07 0.13
N LEU A 227 -11.99 10.79 -0.85
CA LEU A 227 -12.20 10.28 -2.20
C LEU A 227 -10.87 9.91 -2.87
N GLY A 228 -9.85 10.75 -2.75
CA GLY A 228 -8.50 10.49 -3.27
C GLY A 228 -7.92 9.18 -2.70
N VAL A 229 -8.06 8.96 -1.39
CA VAL A 229 -7.65 7.70 -0.74
C VAL A 229 -8.45 6.51 -1.27
N LEU A 230 -9.77 6.61 -1.37
CA LEU A 230 -10.63 5.52 -1.84
C LEU A 230 -10.34 5.14 -3.29
N VAL A 231 -10.19 6.14 -4.18
CA VAL A 231 -9.81 5.93 -5.58
C VAL A 231 -8.42 5.30 -5.66
N ALA A 232 -7.45 5.77 -4.87
CA ALA A 232 -6.12 5.19 -4.79
C ALA A 232 -6.14 3.71 -4.37
N ILE A 233 -6.94 3.36 -3.35
CA ILE A 233 -7.12 1.96 -2.92
C ILE A 233 -7.79 1.14 -4.01
N HIS A 234 -8.84 1.67 -4.65
CA HIS A 234 -9.58 0.97 -5.69
C HIS A 234 -8.71 0.71 -6.93
N LEU A 235 -7.97 1.72 -7.38
CA LEU A 235 -7.00 1.61 -8.47
C LEU A 235 -5.93 0.57 -8.16
N LYS A 236 -5.35 0.62 -6.94
CA LYS A 236 -4.40 -0.40 -6.49
C LYS A 236 -5.00 -1.80 -6.54
N ARG A 237 -6.25 -1.99 -6.10
CA ARG A 237 -6.93 -3.29 -6.15
C ARG A 237 -7.16 -3.76 -7.58
N LEU A 238 -7.69 -2.90 -8.45
CA LEU A 238 -7.92 -3.20 -9.86
C LEU A 238 -6.63 -3.63 -10.56
N MET A 239 -5.53 -2.94 -10.29
CA MET A 239 -4.23 -3.25 -10.87
C MET A 239 -3.63 -4.53 -10.25
N SER A 240 -3.78 -4.77 -8.95
CA SER A 240 -3.32 -6.01 -8.31
C SER A 240 -4.14 -7.26 -8.70
N GLY A 241 -5.42 -7.09 -9.02
CA GLY A 241 -6.33 -8.19 -9.38
C GLY A 241 -6.12 -8.73 -10.79
N ARG A 242 -5.41 -8.00 -11.65
CA ARG A 242 -5.17 -8.38 -13.06
C ARG A 242 -4.07 -9.42 -13.29
N TRP A 243 -3.34 -9.81 -12.25
CA TRP A 243 -2.16 -10.67 -12.41
C TRP A 243 -2.22 -12.01 -11.68
N LEU A 244 -3.03 -12.16 -10.63
CA LEU A 244 -3.08 -13.41 -9.86
C LEU A 244 -3.93 -14.52 -10.50
N LEU A 245 -4.66 -14.23 -11.58
CA LEU A 245 -5.48 -15.19 -12.36
C LEU A 245 -5.63 -14.73 -13.83
N ALA A 246 -4.54 -14.38 -14.51
CA ALA A 246 -4.57 -14.37 -15.97
C ALA A 246 -4.30 -15.82 -16.43
N PRO A 247 -5.24 -16.49 -17.11
CA PRO A 247 -4.97 -17.79 -17.69
C PRO A 247 -3.88 -17.62 -18.76
N GLN A 248 -2.77 -18.33 -18.61
CA GLN A 248 -1.93 -18.71 -19.74
C GLN A 248 -2.43 -20.07 -20.22
#